data_AF-A0A915APB6-F1
#
_entry.id   AF-A0A915APB6-F1
#
_cell.length_a   1.000
_cell.length_b   1.000
_cell.length_c   1.000
_cell.angle_alpha   90.00
_cell.angle_beta   90.00
_cell.angle_gamma   90.00
#
_symmetry.space_group_name_H-M   'P 1'
#
loop_
_entity.id
_entity.type
_entity.pdbx_description
1 polymer ?
#
loop_
_entity_poly.entity_id
_entity_poly.type
_entity_poly.pdbx_seq_one_letter_code
_entity_poly.pdbx_strand_id
1 'polypeptide(L)'
;MAPEVDALLRVYESDRSVDIERIPWAPLPIENGTPSAEDPNFFIYRTEVVTAVNDCVLRSRGKAKYVVSSDLDEIIVPFHNRSLLSLLHSFKTASPTAAAFIFLSSYAMFENCWAEVKDPASISFGNFAEVKLEKYIWPSGLRSKVIMVPELIRGAHVHNVLRTENRSKIVTVRKDDAIVFHL
;
A
#
# COMPACT_ATOMS: atom_id res chain seq x y z
N MET A 1 16.44 -3.17 -10.21
CA MET A 1 15.10 -3.78 -10.33
C MET A 1 15.25 -5.10 -11.08
N ALA A 2 14.60 -6.17 -10.62
CA ALA A 2 14.62 -7.45 -11.33
C ALA A 2 13.90 -7.33 -12.69
N PRO A 3 14.38 -7.97 -13.77
CA PRO A 3 13.77 -7.89 -15.10
C PRO A 3 12.27 -8.23 -15.12
N GLU A 4 11.84 -9.18 -14.28
CA GLU A 4 10.46 -9.65 -14.17
C GLU A 4 9.54 -8.54 -13.64
N VAL A 5 10.02 -7.78 -12.65
CA VAL A 5 9.29 -6.62 -12.10
C VAL A 5 9.19 -5.51 -13.13
N ASP A 6 10.28 -5.25 -13.88
CA ASP A 6 10.27 -4.25 -14.97
C ASP A 6 9.23 -4.61 -16.05
N ALA A 7 9.20 -5.89 -16.45
CA ALA A 7 8.26 -6.40 -17.44
C ALA A 7 6.80 -6.24 -16.97
N LEU A 8 6.51 -6.57 -15.71
CA LEU A 8 5.17 -6.39 -15.13
C LEU A 8 4.74 -4.92 -15.14
N LEU A 9 5.63 -4.01 -14.72
CA LEU A 9 5.33 -2.57 -14.70
C LEU A 9 5.04 -2.02 -16.11
N ARG A 10 5.75 -2.52 -17.15
CA ARG A 10 5.47 -2.13 -18.55
C ARG A 10 4.08 -2.53 -19.03
N VAL A 11 3.53 -3.64 -18.51
CA VAL A 11 2.15 -4.02 -18.82
C VAL A 11 1.19 -2.96 -18.31
N TYR A 12 1.35 -2.52 -17.06
CA TYR A 12 0.52 -1.45 -16.49
C TYR A 12 0.74 -0.09 -17.19
N GLU A 13 1.96 0.24 -17.59
CA GLU A 13 2.25 1.47 -18.34
C GLU A 13 1.62 1.49 -19.74
N SER A 14 1.29 0.32 -20.30
CA SER A 14 0.62 0.21 -21.59
C SER A 14 -0.90 0.42 -21.51
N ASP A 15 -1.46 0.34 -20.30
CA ASP A 15 -2.88 0.56 -20.05
C ASP A 15 -3.17 2.07 -19.98
N ARG A 16 -4.14 2.53 -20.78
CA ARG A 16 -4.52 3.96 -20.86
C ARG A 16 -5.49 4.41 -19.76
N SER A 17 -5.98 3.47 -18.95
CA SER A 17 -6.90 3.75 -17.85
C SER A 17 -6.20 4.07 -16.52
N VAL A 18 -4.88 3.86 -16.45
CA VAL A 18 -4.06 4.12 -15.28
C VAL A 18 -2.85 4.96 -15.65
N ASP A 19 -2.52 5.92 -14.78
CA ASP A 19 -1.26 6.67 -14.89
C ASP A 19 -0.21 5.97 -14.01
N ILE A 20 0.91 5.60 -14.62
CA ILE A 20 2.04 5.00 -13.92
C ILE A 20 3.22 5.98 -13.92
N GLU A 21 3.70 6.33 -12.73
CA GLU A 21 4.93 7.12 -12.54
C GLU A 21 5.97 6.25 -11.82
N ARG A 22 7.13 6.06 -12.46
CA ARG A 22 8.29 5.45 -11.81
C ARG A 22 9.14 6.56 -11.20
N ILE A 23 9.36 6.50 -9.90
CA ILE A 23 10.20 7.48 -9.20
C ILE A 23 11.59 6.87 -9.00
N PRO A 24 12.61 7.26 -9.79
CA PRO A 24 13.97 6.84 -9.54
C PRO A 24 14.51 7.57 -8.32
N TRP A 25 15.01 6.82 -7.35
CA TRP A 25 15.71 7.38 -6.22
C TRP A 25 17.21 7.31 -6.43
N ALA A 26 17.87 8.44 -6.21
CA ALA A 26 19.32 8.48 -6.21
C ALA A 26 19.87 7.77 -4.95
N PRO A 27 21.03 7.12 -5.04
CA PRO A 27 21.72 6.66 -3.85
C PRO A 27 22.04 7.83 -2.92
N LEU A 28 22.10 7.55 -1.63
CA LEU A 28 22.62 8.48 -0.64
C LEU A 28 24.05 8.91 -1.02
N PRO A 29 24.40 10.19 -0.84
CA PRO A 29 25.72 10.69 -1.15
C PRO A 29 26.76 9.99 -0.27
N ILE A 30 27.84 9.50 -0.90
CA ILE A 30 28.99 8.90 -0.25
C ILE A 30 30.27 9.59 -0.71
N GLU A 31 31.29 9.59 0.14
CA GLU A 31 32.60 10.08 -0.23
C GLU A 31 33.30 9.11 -1.20
N ASN A 32 34.19 9.64 -2.04
CA ASN A 32 34.85 8.81 -3.02
C ASN A 32 35.84 7.85 -2.32
N GLY A 33 35.69 6.56 -2.54
CA GLY A 33 36.50 5.53 -1.88
C GLY A 33 35.91 4.98 -0.57
N THR A 34 34.68 5.35 -0.20
CA THR A 34 33.96 4.70 0.93
C THR A 34 33.91 3.18 0.72
N PRO A 35 34.42 2.37 1.66
CA PRO A 35 34.34 0.91 1.58
C PRO A 35 32.88 0.44 1.58
N SER A 36 32.56 -0.64 0.87
CA SER A 36 31.18 -1.16 0.79
C SER A 36 30.56 -1.50 2.15
N ALA A 37 31.38 -1.85 3.15
CA ALA A 37 30.92 -2.11 4.52
C ALA A 37 30.42 -0.86 5.26
N GLU A 38 30.80 0.33 4.78
CA GLU A 38 30.45 1.63 5.35
C GLU A 38 29.46 2.40 4.46
N ASP A 39 29.14 1.89 3.27
CA ASP A 39 28.20 2.53 2.36
C ASP A 39 26.75 2.36 2.85
N PRO A 40 26.08 3.46 3.25
CA PRO A 40 24.73 3.41 3.82
C PRO A 40 23.68 2.88 2.83
N ASN A 41 23.96 2.92 1.52
CA ASN A 41 23.05 2.41 0.50
C ASN A 41 22.83 0.89 0.62
N PHE A 42 23.73 0.14 1.26
CA PHE A 42 23.52 -1.29 1.52
C PHE A 42 22.70 -1.58 2.77
N PHE A 43 22.38 -0.57 3.59
CA PHE A 43 21.73 -0.76 4.89
C PHE A 43 20.34 -0.11 5.01
N ILE A 44 19.93 0.68 4.02
CA ILE A 44 18.72 1.51 4.08
C ILE A 44 17.40 0.73 3.84
N TYR A 45 17.47 -0.55 3.46
CA TYR A 45 16.32 -1.40 3.05
C TYR A 45 15.02 -1.23 3.88
N ARG A 46 15.11 -1.06 5.20
CA ARG A 46 13.91 -0.91 6.06
C ARG A 46 13.38 0.51 6.15
N THR A 47 14.23 1.53 6.07
CA THR A 47 13.83 2.94 6.14
C THR A 47 13.41 3.50 4.79
N GLU A 48 13.87 2.90 3.68
CA GLU A 48 13.45 3.24 2.32
C GLU A 48 11.93 3.24 2.17
N VAL A 49 11.25 2.21 2.67
CA VAL A 49 9.79 2.07 2.53
C VAL A 49 9.06 3.25 3.18
N VAL A 50 9.49 3.68 4.36
CA VAL A 50 8.88 4.83 5.06
C VAL A 50 9.12 6.12 4.28
N THR A 51 10.33 6.32 3.76
CA THR A 51 10.62 7.46 2.89
C THR A 51 9.73 7.44 1.64
N ALA A 52 9.42 6.25 1.10
CA ALA A 52 8.71 6.10 -0.18
C ALA A 52 7.25 6.46 -0.01
N VAL A 53 6.66 6.00 1.09
CA VAL A 53 5.30 6.37 1.49
C VAL A 53 5.20 7.89 1.70
N ASN A 54 6.17 8.52 2.36
CA ASN A 54 6.15 9.97 2.57
C ASN A 54 6.31 10.76 1.25
N ASP A 55 7.27 10.39 0.40
CA ASP A 55 7.47 11.01 -0.91
C ASP A 55 6.20 10.90 -1.77
N CYS A 56 5.60 9.71 -1.84
CA CYS A 56 4.35 9.46 -2.57
C CYS A 56 3.20 10.34 -2.07
N VAL A 57 2.96 10.38 -0.75
CA VAL A 57 1.87 11.19 -0.18
C VAL A 57 2.08 12.68 -0.44
N LEU A 58 3.31 13.18 -0.27
CA LEU A 58 3.62 14.59 -0.49
C LEU A 58 3.51 14.98 -1.97
N ARG A 59 3.97 14.14 -2.90
CA ARG A 59 3.83 14.37 -4.35
C ARG A 59 2.38 14.34 -4.82
N SER A 60 1.54 13.58 -4.13
CA SER A 60 0.11 13.44 -4.43
C SER A 60 -0.72 14.63 -3.99
N ARG A 61 -0.17 15.52 -3.17
CA ARG A 61 -0.83 16.79 -2.80
C ARG A 61 -1.11 17.61 -4.07
N GLY A 62 -2.31 18.18 -4.15
CA GLY A 62 -2.83 18.91 -5.30
C GLY A 62 -3.19 18.04 -6.52
N LYS A 63 -2.86 16.74 -6.50
CA LYS A 63 -3.06 15.82 -7.64
C LYS A 63 -4.10 14.73 -7.38
N ALA A 64 -4.18 14.21 -6.15
CA ALA A 64 -5.06 13.11 -5.79
C ALA A 64 -5.98 13.46 -4.62
N LYS A 65 -7.23 12.98 -4.67
CA LYS A 65 -8.17 13.11 -3.55
C LYS A 65 -7.85 12.17 -2.40
N TYR A 66 -7.41 10.96 -2.74
CA TYR A 66 -7.00 9.92 -1.80
C TYR A 66 -5.71 9.26 -2.30
N VAL A 67 -4.87 8.82 -1.37
CA VAL A 67 -3.64 8.06 -1.63
C VAL A 67 -3.66 6.83 -0.74
N VAL A 68 -3.33 5.66 -1.29
CA VAL A 68 -3.19 4.42 -0.52
C VAL A 68 -1.73 4.01 -0.50
N SER A 69 -1.26 3.56 0.66
CA SER A 69 -0.03 2.78 0.77
C SER A 69 -0.42 1.31 0.97
N SER A 70 -0.17 0.48 -0.02
CA SER A 70 -0.49 -0.95 -0.04
C SER A 70 0.67 -1.76 -0.59
N ASP A 71 0.85 -2.97 -0.08
CA ASP A 71 1.75 -3.94 -0.70
C ASP A 71 1.00 -4.66 -1.85
N LEU A 72 1.74 -5.28 -2.77
CA LEU A 72 1.14 -5.92 -3.97
C LEU A 72 0.38 -7.22 -3.63
N ASP A 73 0.70 -7.83 -2.50
CA ASP A 73 0.07 -9.02 -1.94
C ASP A 73 -1.06 -8.69 -0.95
N GLU A 74 -1.58 -7.46 -0.99
CA GLU A 74 -2.66 -7.03 -0.10
C GLU A 74 -3.87 -6.53 -0.88
N ILE A 75 -5.06 -6.92 -0.43
CA ILE A 75 -6.33 -6.50 -1.04
C ILE A 75 -7.22 -5.86 0.02
N ILE A 76 -7.67 -4.63 -0.24
CA ILE A 76 -8.68 -3.95 0.58
C ILE A 76 -10.06 -4.40 0.11
N VAL A 77 -10.82 -5.04 1.00
CA VAL A 77 -12.16 -5.56 0.71
C VAL A 77 -13.22 -4.77 1.49
N PRO A 78 -13.99 -3.89 0.82
CA PRO A 78 -15.19 -3.31 1.39
C PRO A 78 -16.32 -4.34 1.50
N PHE A 79 -17.07 -4.30 2.59
CA PHE A 79 -18.23 -5.15 2.79
C PHE A 79 -19.55 -4.45 2.39
N HIS A 80 -20.62 -5.24 2.39
CA HIS A 80 -21.99 -4.81 2.07
C HIS A 80 -22.19 -4.33 0.62
N ASN A 81 -21.49 -4.93 -0.33
CA ASN A 81 -21.61 -4.65 -1.77
C ASN A 81 -21.40 -3.15 -2.11
N ARG A 82 -20.44 -2.51 -1.42
CA ARG A 82 -20.06 -1.11 -1.65
C ARG A 82 -18.71 -1.06 -2.38
N SER A 83 -18.52 -0.08 -3.25
CA SER A 83 -17.19 0.22 -3.78
C SER A 83 -16.32 0.88 -2.71
N LEU A 84 -15.00 0.74 -2.83
CA LEU A 84 -14.05 1.38 -1.92
C LEU A 84 -14.24 2.91 -1.91
N LEU A 85 -14.47 3.51 -3.07
CA LEU A 85 -14.68 4.95 -3.19
C LEU A 85 -15.99 5.42 -2.53
N SER A 86 -17.08 4.65 -2.64
CA SER A 86 -18.35 5.02 -1.98
C SER A 86 -18.24 4.88 -0.46
N LEU A 87 -17.50 3.88 0.03
CA LEU A 87 -17.17 3.74 1.44
C LEU A 87 -16.38 4.94 1.96
N LEU A 88 -15.28 5.31 1.30
CA LEU A 88 -14.45 6.47 1.66
C LEU A 88 -15.24 7.78 1.62
N HIS A 89 -16.12 7.94 0.62
CA HIS A 89 -17.01 9.10 0.54
C HIS A 89 -17.92 9.20 1.76
N SER A 90 -18.52 8.09 2.20
CA SER A 90 -19.38 8.08 3.38
C SER A 90 -18.62 8.44 4.67
N PHE A 91 -17.40 7.90 4.85
CA PHE A 91 -16.57 8.25 6.00
C PHE A 91 -16.13 9.71 5.98
N LYS A 92 -15.74 10.24 4.81
CA LYS A 92 -15.35 11.64 4.68
C LYS A 92 -16.53 12.60 4.89
N THR A 93 -17.74 12.19 4.51
CA THR A 93 -18.97 12.96 4.78
C THR A 93 -19.28 13.00 6.28
N ALA A 94 -19.19 11.85 6.96
CA ALA A 94 -19.43 11.76 8.40
C ALA A 94 -18.34 12.45 9.24
N SER A 95 -17.10 12.48 8.76
CA SER A 95 -15.96 13.14 9.41
C SER A 95 -15.22 14.02 8.41
N PRO A 96 -15.67 15.26 8.17
CA PRO A 96 -15.04 16.18 7.22
C PRO A 96 -13.57 16.50 7.55
N THR A 97 -13.16 16.35 8.82
CA THR A 97 -11.77 16.54 9.26
C THR A 97 -10.93 15.25 9.22
N ALA A 98 -11.45 14.14 8.70
CA ALA A 98 -10.67 12.91 8.56
C ALA A 98 -9.52 13.12 7.55
N ALA A 99 -8.30 12.90 8.02
CA ALA A 99 -7.06 12.90 7.23
C ALA A 99 -6.70 11.52 6.71
N ALA A 100 -7.07 10.47 7.42
CA ALA A 100 -6.74 9.11 7.03
C ALA A 100 -7.76 8.10 7.57
N PHE A 101 -7.86 6.98 6.86
CA PHE A 101 -8.66 5.82 7.16
C PHE A 101 -7.73 4.62 7.31
N ILE A 102 -7.62 4.08 8.52
CA ILE A 102 -6.79 2.90 8.82
C ILE A 102 -7.67 1.67 8.71
N PHE A 103 -7.34 0.78 7.79
CA PHE A 103 -8.00 -0.50 7.61
C PHE A 103 -7.26 -1.56 8.43
N LEU A 104 -8.02 -2.30 9.24
CA LEU A 104 -7.52 -3.45 9.97
C LEU A 104 -7.15 -4.56 8.98
N SER A 105 -6.23 -5.44 9.37
CA SER A 105 -5.73 -6.50 8.50
C SER A 105 -5.97 -7.90 9.07
N SER A 106 -6.00 -8.88 8.17
CA SER A 106 -6.04 -10.31 8.47
C SER A 106 -5.40 -11.09 7.32
N TYR A 107 -5.02 -12.34 7.54
CA TYR A 107 -4.52 -13.20 6.46
C TYR A 107 -5.62 -13.90 5.68
N ALA A 108 -5.42 -14.00 4.36
CA ALA A 108 -6.19 -14.83 3.46
C ALA A 108 -5.24 -15.85 2.84
N MET A 109 -5.39 -17.11 3.20
CA MET A 109 -4.48 -18.18 2.79
C MET A 109 -5.11 -19.00 1.67
N PHE A 110 -4.34 -19.27 0.63
CA PHE A 110 -4.69 -20.19 -0.44
C PHE A 110 -3.43 -20.95 -0.85
N GLU A 111 -3.61 -22.17 -1.34
CA GLU A 111 -2.50 -22.97 -1.85
C GLU A 111 -2.19 -22.53 -3.27
N ASN A 112 -0.93 -22.22 -3.57
CA ASN A 112 -0.50 -21.93 -4.94
C ASN A 112 0.67 -22.84 -5.34
N CYS A 113 0.65 -23.28 -6.59
CA CYS A 113 1.73 -24.08 -7.20
C CYS A 113 2.48 -23.25 -8.25
N TRP A 114 2.47 -21.92 -8.11
CA TRP A 114 2.99 -21.02 -9.14
C TRP A 114 4.52 -21.08 -9.25
N ALA A 115 5.21 -21.55 -8.22
CA ALA A 115 6.66 -21.81 -8.27
C ALA A 115 7.07 -22.88 -9.30
N GLU A 116 6.14 -23.75 -9.71
CA GLU A 116 6.40 -24.85 -10.67
C GLU A 116 5.92 -24.53 -12.09
N VAL A 117 5.29 -23.36 -12.28
CA VAL A 117 4.75 -22.93 -13.57
C VAL A 117 5.90 -22.60 -14.53
N LYS A 118 5.92 -23.27 -15.69
CA LYS A 118 6.89 -23.02 -16.77
C LYS A 118 6.33 -22.17 -17.92
N ASP A 119 5.00 -22.06 -18.01
CA ASP A 119 4.29 -21.30 -19.03
C ASP A 119 3.23 -20.43 -18.33
N PRO A 120 3.24 -19.09 -18.49
CA PRO A 120 2.23 -18.21 -17.91
C PRO A 120 0.78 -18.64 -18.23
N ALA A 121 0.54 -19.29 -19.37
CA ALA A 121 -0.79 -19.79 -19.74
C ALA A 121 -1.28 -20.95 -18.86
N SER A 122 -0.40 -21.61 -18.09
CA SER A 122 -0.77 -22.66 -17.14
C SER A 122 -1.09 -22.13 -15.73
N ILE A 123 -0.99 -20.81 -15.51
CA ILE A 123 -1.43 -20.19 -14.26
C ILE A 123 -2.96 -20.29 -14.16
N SER A 124 -3.43 -20.95 -13.11
CA SER A 124 -4.84 -20.97 -12.73
C SER A 124 -5.06 -20.16 -11.47
N PHE A 125 -6.16 -19.42 -11.44
CA PHE A 125 -6.65 -18.66 -10.30
C PHE A 125 -7.85 -19.35 -9.60
N GLY A 126 -8.16 -20.60 -9.99
CA GLY A 126 -9.29 -21.34 -9.40
C GLY A 126 -9.16 -21.59 -7.90
N ASN A 127 -7.93 -21.66 -7.39
CA ASN A 127 -7.60 -21.76 -5.97
C ASN A 127 -8.08 -20.54 -5.15
N PHE A 128 -8.31 -19.38 -5.77
CA PHE A 128 -8.92 -18.23 -5.10
C PHE A 128 -10.38 -18.45 -4.69
N ALA A 129 -11.05 -19.50 -5.19
CA ALA A 129 -12.37 -19.90 -4.71
C ALA A 129 -12.33 -20.59 -3.32
N GLU A 130 -11.16 -21.09 -2.90
CA GLU A 130 -10.98 -21.89 -1.67
C GLU A 130 -10.15 -21.15 -0.61
N VAL A 131 -10.24 -19.83 -0.57
CA VAL A 131 -9.49 -19.00 0.37
C VAL A 131 -9.92 -19.29 1.81
N LYS A 132 -8.93 -19.55 2.68
CA LYS A 132 -9.10 -19.69 4.13
C LYS A 132 -8.74 -18.37 4.81
N LEU A 133 -9.71 -17.78 5.49
CA LEU A 133 -9.50 -16.53 6.23
C LEU A 133 -9.01 -16.83 7.65
N GLU A 134 -7.97 -16.10 8.07
CA GLU A 134 -7.55 -16.04 9.45
C GLU A 134 -8.70 -15.47 10.32
N LYS A 135 -8.88 -16.02 11.53
CA LYS A 135 -9.88 -15.52 12.49
C LYS A 135 -9.41 -14.29 13.26
N TYR A 136 -8.10 -14.18 13.42
CA TYR A 136 -7.47 -13.05 14.10
C TYR A 136 -7.48 -11.81 13.20
N ILE A 137 -7.89 -10.69 13.78
CA ILE A 137 -7.83 -9.38 13.15
C ILE A 137 -6.76 -8.58 13.86
N TRP A 138 -5.75 -8.15 13.12
CA TRP A 138 -4.64 -7.37 13.66
C TRP A 138 -5.14 -5.98 14.07
N PRO A 139 -4.71 -5.47 15.24
CA PRO A 139 -5.16 -4.16 15.72
C PRO A 139 -4.57 -3.03 14.87
N SER A 140 -5.24 -1.88 14.90
CA SER A 140 -4.82 -0.66 14.20
C SER A 140 -3.35 -0.32 14.47
N GLY A 141 -2.59 -0.06 13.40
CA GLY A 141 -1.16 0.25 13.47
C GLY A 141 -0.24 -0.96 13.40
N LEU A 142 -0.77 -2.19 13.53
CA LEU A 142 -0.04 -3.43 13.26
C LEU A 142 -0.57 -4.02 11.96
N ARG A 143 0.29 -4.12 10.93
CA ARG A 143 -0.03 -4.65 9.59
C ARG A 143 -1.20 -3.96 8.87
N SER A 144 -1.74 -2.88 9.44
CA SER A 144 -2.82 -2.11 8.84
C SER A 144 -2.38 -1.45 7.55
N LYS A 145 -3.35 -1.08 6.71
CA LYS A 145 -3.09 -0.22 5.54
C LYS A 145 -3.94 1.02 5.60
N VAL A 146 -3.40 2.09 5.01
CA VAL A 146 -3.89 3.43 5.24
C VAL A 146 -4.26 4.07 3.92
N ILE A 147 -5.50 4.55 3.85
CA ILE A 147 -5.94 5.46 2.79
C ILE A 147 -5.97 6.86 3.36
N MET A 148 -5.22 7.76 2.74
CA MET A 148 -4.92 9.11 3.21
C MET A 148 -5.56 10.15 2.31
N VAL A 149 -5.94 11.28 2.91
CA VAL A 149 -6.23 12.54 2.19
C VAL A 149 -4.92 13.33 2.17
N PRO A 150 -4.20 13.39 1.04
CA PRO A 150 -2.81 13.84 1.01
C PRO A 150 -2.64 15.27 1.56
N GLU A 151 -3.61 16.16 1.34
CA GLU A 151 -3.58 17.52 1.87
C GLU A 151 -3.49 17.64 3.39
N LEU A 152 -3.90 16.60 4.10
CA LEU A 152 -3.99 16.60 5.56
C LEU A 152 -2.87 15.79 6.22
N ILE A 153 -1.92 15.27 5.43
CA ILE A 153 -0.80 14.45 5.93
C ILE A 153 0.49 15.26 5.90
N ARG A 154 1.23 15.19 7.02
CA ARG A 154 2.60 15.73 7.15
C ARG A 154 3.65 14.63 7.29
N GLY A 155 3.27 13.47 7.80
CA GLY A 155 4.16 12.34 7.96
C GLY A 155 3.39 11.03 8.07
N ALA A 156 3.81 10.03 7.30
CA ALA A 156 3.20 8.71 7.24
C ALA A 156 4.23 7.60 7.56
N HIS A 157 3.70 6.42 7.87
CA HIS A 157 4.43 5.16 8.05
C HIS A 157 3.68 4.07 7.29
N VAL A 158 4.33 2.93 7.06
CA VAL A 158 3.77 1.80 6.28
C VAL A 158 2.39 1.35 6.79
N HIS A 159 2.19 1.38 8.10
CA HIS A 159 0.97 0.90 8.76
C HIS A 159 0.16 1.98 9.50
N ASN A 160 0.60 3.25 9.46
CA ASN A 160 -0.04 4.30 10.25
C ASN A 160 0.29 5.71 9.72
N VAL A 161 -0.43 6.73 10.20
CA VAL A 161 -0.07 8.13 10.01
C VAL A 161 0.63 8.64 11.26
N LEU A 162 1.81 9.24 11.09
CA LEU A 162 2.62 9.77 12.18
C LEU A 162 2.20 11.20 12.55
N ARG A 163 1.93 12.05 11.55
CA ARG A 163 1.57 13.45 11.74
C ARG A 163 0.57 13.92 10.68
N THR A 164 -0.42 14.69 11.13
CA THR A 164 -1.45 15.31 10.28
C THR A 164 -1.40 16.83 10.40
N GLU A 165 -2.10 17.51 9.49
CA GLU A 165 -2.41 18.94 9.64
C GLU A 165 -3.26 19.20 10.90
N ASN A 166 -3.13 20.38 11.49
CA ASN A 166 -3.84 20.74 12.72
C ASN A 166 -5.35 20.49 12.62
N ARG A 167 -5.94 19.96 13.71
CA ARG A 167 -7.38 19.62 13.85
C ARG A 167 -7.87 18.47 12.96
N SER A 168 -6.98 17.83 12.21
CA SER A 168 -7.33 16.62 11.45
C SER A 168 -7.40 15.39 12.35
N LYS A 169 -8.21 14.41 11.93
CA LYS A 169 -8.41 13.16 12.68
C LYS A 169 -8.00 11.96 11.84
N ILE A 170 -7.46 10.95 12.52
CA ILE A 170 -7.24 9.62 11.94
C ILE A 170 -8.42 8.76 12.36
N VAL A 171 -9.01 8.02 11.42
CA VAL A 171 -10.20 7.19 11.65
C VAL A 171 -9.82 5.73 11.41
N THR A 172 -9.99 4.88 12.41
CA THR A 172 -9.90 3.43 12.20
C THR A 172 -11.22 2.93 11.62
N VAL A 173 -11.13 2.25 10.48
CA VAL A 173 -12.28 1.62 9.81
C VAL A 173 -12.72 0.41 10.62
N ARG A 174 -14.04 0.30 10.85
CA ARG A 174 -14.58 -0.85 11.59
C ARG A 174 -14.41 -2.11 10.75
N LYS A 175 -14.06 -3.21 11.41
CA LYS A 175 -13.92 -4.53 10.76
C LYS A 175 -15.16 -4.97 9.99
N ASP A 176 -16.36 -4.52 10.39
CA ASP A 176 -17.60 -4.89 9.70
C ASP A 176 -17.85 -4.04 8.44
N ASP A 177 -17.12 -2.94 8.25
CA ASP A 177 -17.22 -2.09 7.06
C ASP A 177 -16.22 -2.48 5.96
N ALA A 178 -14.98 -2.81 6.33
CA ALA A 178 -13.93 -3.27 5.42
C ALA A 178 -12.70 -3.84 6.17
N ILE A 179 -11.96 -4.74 5.52
CA ILE A 179 -10.70 -5.32 6.01
C ILE A 179 -9.68 -5.38 4.87
N VAL A 180 -8.39 -5.28 5.19
CA VAL A 180 -7.28 -5.63 4.30
C VAL A 180 -6.94 -7.10 4.49
N PHE A 181 -6.90 -7.87 3.40
CA PHE A 181 -6.39 -9.22 3.43
C PHE A 181 -4.98 -9.27 2.87
N HIS A 182 -4.06 -9.83 3.65
CA HIS A 182 -2.72 -10.18 3.20
C HIS A 182 -2.78 -11.60 2.63
N LEU A 183 -2.39 -11.74 1.38
CA LEU A 183 -2.38 -12.98 0.61
C LEU A 183 -1.14 -13.82 0.89
#